data_AF-A0A1G6HBV3-F1
#
_entry.id   AF-A0A1G6HBV3-F1
#
_cell.length_a   1.000
_cell.length_b   1.000
_cell.length_c   1.000
_cell.angle_alpha   90.00
_cell.angle_beta   90.00
_cell.angle_gamma   90.00
#
_symmetry.space_group_name_H-M   'P 1'
#
loop_
_entity.id
_entity.type
_entity.pdbx_description
1 polymer ?
#
loop_
_entity_poly.entity_id
_entity_poly.type
_entity_poly.pdbx_seq_one_letter_code
_entity_poly.pdbx_strand_id
1 'polypeptide(L)'
;MDNFAHSSVRDRILAVVLRKAAWITGPAGASAPMTSFGGDVMYPMLKPALRRAWRGRNTVQFGVTPAHAVALGPVDIATGSFLELLDGTRGLPLLHEEAHALGLSGHHVRLLLDRLTEAGLLDDPRAAGPEADVLRRRAEVMSRQRPDVASLSVVRPEPGGGLRRMAARREMRVQVRGAGRVGASIASVLSGAGVGRVEVLDGGRAELWDVAPGGLPPAAVGERRDVAAGRLVRRSAPGPGPRSRAGGTGPPGDLSGPGRRGSRAEPGTVAPRADRGVDRAGSGGEPPLSLIVVAPRDGLAVYAPPVDTAAPWIASGTPHLYAGVIEATGVVGPLVLPGGTGCAGCLELRRADRDPQWPRMLAQWRSGRRGAVPACDLALATAVAGLAAAHALAFLDGDLPATTGSRWEAALPLLDWRSEPVGPHVDCSCGAAGAADRDRASTRAQPQDTMAG
;
A
#
# COMPACT_ATOMS: atom_id res chain seq x y z
N MET A 1 3.82 23.96 22.60
CA MET A 1 4.14 24.56 21.28
C MET A 1 4.82 23.49 20.46
N ASP A 2 4.06 22.55 19.90
CA ASP A 2 4.59 21.45 19.07
C ASP A 2 3.47 20.95 18.16
N ASN A 3 3.15 21.69 17.10
CA ASN A 3 2.17 21.24 16.10
C ASN A 3 2.45 21.71 14.67
N PHE A 4 3.62 22.29 14.40
CA PHE A 4 3.93 22.92 13.11
C PHE A 4 4.84 22.08 12.18
N ALA A 5 5.35 20.92 12.62
CA ALA A 5 6.23 20.08 11.80
C ALA A 5 5.48 19.03 10.93
N HIS A 6 4.20 18.75 11.20
CA HIS A 6 3.43 17.72 10.49
C HIS A 6 2.76 18.19 9.19
N SER A 7 2.54 19.50 8.98
CA SER A 7 1.89 20.02 7.76
C SER A 7 2.82 19.99 6.54
N SER A 8 4.10 20.33 6.72
CA SER A 8 5.06 20.46 5.61
C SER A 8 5.42 19.13 4.93
N VAL A 9 5.41 18.02 5.67
CA VAL A 9 5.63 16.67 5.11
C VAL A 9 4.37 16.19 4.37
N ARG A 10 3.18 16.49 4.92
CA ARG A 10 1.88 16.16 4.34
C ARG A 10 1.66 16.87 3.00
N ASP A 11 2.04 18.14 2.87
CA ASP A 11 1.90 18.92 1.62
C ASP A 11 2.89 18.48 0.53
N ARG A 12 4.11 18.05 0.88
CA ARG A 12 5.10 17.52 -0.07
C ARG A 12 4.77 16.13 -0.56
N ILE A 13 4.23 15.31 0.32
CA ILE A 13 3.66 14.05 -0.10
C ILE A 13 2.42 14.32 -0.94
N LEU A 14 1.58 15.29 -0.59
CA LEU A 14 0.49 15.70 -1.45
C LEU A 14 1.05 16.08 -2.82
N ALA A 15 2.17 16.80 -2.94
CA ALA A 15 2.79 17.10 -4.24
C ALA A 15 3.33 15.86 -4.99
N VAL A 16 3.86 14.84 -4.30
CA VAL A 16 4.31 13.57 -4.92
C VAL A 16 3.12 12.68 -5.29
N VAL A 17 2.10 12.61 -4.43
CA VAL A 17 0.81 11.93 -4.63
C VAL A 17 -0.01 12.64 -5.71
N LEU A 18 0.07 13.97 -5.83
CA LEU A 18 -0.58 14.79 -6.86
C LEU A 18 0.18 14.72 -8.19
N ARG A 19 1.53 14.62 -8.18
CA ARG A 19 2.28 14.24 -9.39
C ARG A 19 1.94 12.81 -9.84
N LYS A 20 1.67 11.89 -8.91
CA LYS A 20 1.16 10.54 -9.22
C LYS A 20 -0.30 10.57 -9.68
N ALA A 21 -1.13 11.44 -9.10
CA ALA A 21 -2.51 11.68 -9.52
C ALA A 21 -2.54 12.27 -10.94
N ALA A 22 -1.64 13.20 -11.28
CA ALA A 22 -1.52 13.76 -12.63
C ALA A 22 -1.13 12.75 -13.72
N TRP A 23 -0.61 11.56 -13.35
CA TRP A 23 -0.42 10.42 -14.26
C TRP A 23 -1.63 9.47 -14.31
N ILE A 24 -2.45 9.45 -13.24
CA ILE A 24 -3.67 8.65 -13.13
C ILE A 24 -4.88 9.42 -13.71
N THR A 25 -4.84 10.75 -13.75
CA THR A 25 -5.89 11.62 -14.28
C THR A 25 -5.38 12.34 -15.52
N GLY A 26 -5.81 11.88 -16.70
CA GLY A 26 -6.08 12.78 -17.83
C GLY A 26 -7.10 13.85 -17.41
N PRO A 27 -7.20 14.97 -18.14
CA PRO A 27 -7.38 16.30 -17.56
C PRO A 27 -8.72 16.43 -16.82
N ALA A 28 -8.65 16.70 -15.52
CA ALA A 28 -9.74 17.30 -14.77
C ALA A 28 -9.64 18.82 -14.92
N GLY A 29 -10.54 19.37 -15.75
CA GLY A 29 -10.74 20.81 -15.87
C GLY A 29 -11.28 21.42 -14.57
N ALA A 30 -10.89 22.67 -14.38
CA ALA A 30 -11.34 23.65 -13.40
C ALA A 30 -12.62 23.34 -12.61
N SER A 31 -12.52 23.54 -11.30
CA SER A 31 -13.61 23.77 -10.36
C SER A 31 -14.64 24.76 -10.92
N ALA A 32 -15.80 24.23 -11.32
CA ALA A 32 -17.01 24.97 -11.61
C ALA A 32 -18.00 24.81 -10.44
N PRO A 33 -18.85 25.80 -10.18
CA PRO A 33 -19.82 25.76 -9.08
C PRO A 33 -20.81 24.62 -9.29
N MET A 34 -21.40 24.18 -8.19
CA MET A 34 -22.37 23.10 -8.08
C MET A 34 -23.63 23.42 -8.92
N THR A 35 -23.58 23.14 -10.22
CA THR A 35 -24.72 23.23 -11.14
C THR A 35 -24.85 21.93 -11.93
N SER A 36 -25.97 21.25 -11.67
CA SER A 36 -26.57 20.10 -12.36
C SER A 36 -25.63 18.95 -12.75
N PHE A 37 -25.55 17.94 -11.88
CA PHE A 37 -25.22 16.58 -12.28
C PHE A 37 -26.37 16.00 -13.09
N GLY A 38 -26.11 15.64 -14.35
CA GLY A 38 -27.01 14.76 -15.09
C GLY A 38 -26.95 13.35 -14.51
N GLY A 39 -28.05 12.88 -13.93
CA GLY A 39 -28.46 11.47 -14.00
C GLY A 39 -27.85 10.42 -13.06
N ASP A 40 -26.95 10.73 -12.12
CA ASP A 40 -26.50 9.72 -11.14
C ASP A 40 -27.38 9.76 -9.87
N VAL A 41 -28.34 8.83 -9.82
CA VAL A 41 -29.19 8.61 -8.66
C VAL A 41 -28.32 8.02 -7.54
N MET A 42 -28.07 8.80 -6.48
CA MET A 42 -27.42 8.32 -5.26
C MET A 42 -28.28 7.24 -4.59
N TYR A 43 -27.64 6.19 -4.06
CA TYR A 43 -28.28 5.14 -3.25
C TYR A 43 -27.68 5.13 -1.84
N PRO A 44 -28.15 5.99 -0.92
CA PRO A 44 -27.57 6.14 0.40
C PRO A 44 -27.66 4.85 1.22
N MET A 45 -26.52 4.46 1.81
CA MET A 45 -26.40 3.33 2.71
C MET A 45 -25.65 3.76 3.97
N LEU A 46 -26.20 3.52 5.16
CA LEU A 46 -25.40 3.64 6.38
C LEU A 46 -24.32 2.58 6.38
N LYS A 47 -23.08 2.97 6.69
CA LYS A 47 -21.92 2.07 6.64
C LYS A 47 -22.15 0.84 7.53
N PRO A 48 -22.32 -0.37 6.96
CA PRO A 48 -22.65 -1.56 7.74
C PRO A 48 -21.49 -2.03 8.63
N ALA A 49 -20.28 -1.55 8.36
CA ALA A 49 -19.10 -1.81 9.18
C ALA A 49 -19.14 -1.11 10.56
N LEU A 50 -19.94 -0.05 10.70
CA LEU A 50 -20.10 0.67 11.95
C LEU A 50 -21.27 0.07 12.75
N ARG A 51 -20.96 -0.51 13.91
CA ARG A 51 -22.01 -0.95 14.86
C ARG A 51 -22.83 0.25 15.32
N ARG A 52 -24.13 0.04 15.52
CA ARG A 52 -25.07 1.07 15.95
C ARG A 52 -25.63 0.75 17.33
N ALA A 53 -25.77 1.77 18.16
CA ALA A 53 -26.43 1.65 19.47
C ALA A 53 -27.08 2.99 19.87
N TRP A 54 -28.21 2.93 20.57
CA TRP A 54 -28.78 4.10 21.22
C TRP A 54 -27.96 4.49 22.45
N ARG A 55 -27.62 5.77 22.56
CA ARG A 55 -26.93 6.38 23.69
C ARG A 55 -27.88 7.37 24.37
N GLY A 56 -28.64 6.89 25.35
CA GLY A 56 -29.74 7.66 25.93
C GLY A 56 -30.96 7.69 25.01
N ARG A 57 -31.85 8.68 25.18
CA ARG A 57 -33.19 8.69 24.55
C ARG A 57 -33.24 9.25 23.14
N ASN A 58 -32.29 10.09 22.75
CA ASN A 58 -32.34 10.85 21.50
C ASN A 58 -30.99 10.91 20.78
N THR A 59 -30.03 10.05 21.11
CA THR A 59 -28.71 10.06 20.45
C THR A 59 -28.39 8.65 19.99
N VAL A 60 -27.97 8.52 18.73
CA VAL A 60 -27.51 7.26 18.14
C VAL A 60 -25.99 7.33 17.99
N GLN A 61 -25.30 6.32 18.50
CA GLN A 61 -23.87 6.15 18.29
C GLN A 61 -23.63 5.17 17.13
N PHE A 62 -22.73 5.56 16.24
CA PHE A 62 -22.16 4.74 15.18
C PHE A 62 -20.70 4.44 15.53
N GLY A 63 -20.27 3.20 15.44
CA GLY A 63 -18.93 2.77 15.81
C GLY A 63 -18.73 2.50 17.31
N VAL A 64 -17.67 1.74 17.61
CA VAL A 64 -17.32 1.31 18.98
C VAL A 64 -15.99 1.93 19.43
N THR A 65 -15.00 2.01 18.54
CA THR A 65 -13.66 2.49 18.87
C THR A 65 -13.61 4.02 18.80
N PRO A 66 -12.87 4.70 19.70
CA PRO A 66 -12.77 6.16 19.70
C PRO A 66 -12.27 6.75 18.37
N ALA A 67 -11.46 6.00 17.62
CA ALA A 67 -10.92 6.44 16.34
C ALA A 67 -11.99 6.62 15.24
N HIS A 68 -13.14 5.95 15.36
CA HIS A 68 -14.17 5.91 14.30
C HIS A 68 -15.60 6.16 14.81
N ALA A 69 -15.79 6.25 16.14
CA ALA A 69 -17.11 6.41 16.70
C ALA A 69 -17.65 7.83 16.52
N VAL A 70 -18.91 7.95 16.09
CA VAL A 70 -19.62 9.21 15.90
C VAL A 70 -20.96 9.14 16.63
N ALA A 71 -21.31 10.20 17.36
CA ALA A 71 -22.63 10.35 17.98
C ALA A 71 -23.48 11.33 17.16
N LEU A 72 -24.69 10.92 16.82
CA LEU A 72 -25.69 11.71 16.11
C LEU A 72 -26.87 11.99 17.05
N GLY A 73 -27.16 13.26 17.32
CA GLY A 73 -28.28 13.68 18.15
C GLY A 73 -28.62 15.16 17.98
N PRO A 74 -29.86 15.59 18.31
CA PRO A 74 -30.98 14.74 18.71
C PRO A 74 -31.60 13.97 17.52
N VAL A 75 -32.05 12.75 17.77
CA VAL A 75 -32.75 11.86 16.83
C VAL A 75 -34.10 11.49 17.44
N ASP A 76 -35.18 11.90 16.80
CA ASP A 76 -36.54 11.51 17.16
C ASP A 76 -36.94 10.17 16.52
N ILE A 77 -38.15 9.68 16.81
CA ILE A 77 -38.63 8.39 16.31
C ILE A 77 -38.69 8.39 14.78
N ALA A 78 -39.22 9.46 14.16
CA ALA A 78 -39.35 9.55 12.70
C ALA A 78 -37.97 9.52 12.01
N THR A 79 -37.01 10.28 12.52
CA THR A 79 -35.62 10.27 12.03
C THR A 79 -34.98 8.91 12.25
N GLY A 80 -35.21 8.27 13.40
CA GLY A 80 -34.75 6.92 13.71
C GLY A 80 -35.23 5.88 12.70
N SER A 81 -36.54 5.88 12.40
CA SER A 81 -37.13 5.00 11.38
C SER A 81 -36.59 5.29 9.98
N PHE A 82 -36.41 6.57 9.62
CA PHE A 82 -35.82 6.94 8.33
C PHE A 82 -34.38 6.44 8.18
N LEU A 83 -33.57 6.47 9.25
CA LEU A 83 -32.21 5.92 9.22
C LEU A 83 -32.19 4.41 8.90
N GLU A 84 -33.25 3.65 9.17
CA GLU A 84 -33.33 2.23 8.83
C GLU A 84 -33.57 1.99 7.33
N LEU A 85 -34.09 2.99 6.61
CA LEU A 85 -34.32 2.93 5.16
C LEU A 85 -33.05 3.15 4.33
N LEU A 86 -32.00 3.68 4.95
CA LEU A 86 -30.69 3.96 4.33
C LEU A 86 -29.86 2.68 4.23
N ASP A 87 -30.33 1.73 3.41
CA ASP A 87 -29.75 0.40 3.22
C ASP A 87 -29.05 0.23 1.85
N GLY A 88 -29.01 1.28 1.03
CA GLY A 88 -28.41 1.26 -0.31
C GLY A 88 -29.27 0.62 -1.40
N THR A 89 -30.51 0.20 -1.10
CA THR A 89 -31.45 -0.37 -2.09
C THR A 89 -32.32 0.70 -2.74
N ARG A 90 -32.52 1.84 -2.06
CA ARG A 90 -33.40 2.93 -2.47
C ARG A 90 -32.60 4.13 -2.94
N GLY A 91 -33.04 4.72 -4.06
CA GLY A 91 -32.50 5.99 -4.54
C GLY A 91 -33.15 7.18 -3.82
N LEU A 92 -32.56 8.37 -3.96
CA LEU A 92 -33.08 9.59 -3.33
C LEU A 92 -34.57 9.87 -3.59
N PRO A 93 -35.14 9.69 -4.81
CA PRO A 93 -36.56 9.98 -5.03
C PRO A 93 -37.49 9.16 -4.13
N LEU A 94 -37.27 7.84 -4.07
CA LEU A 94 -38.05 6.93 -3.22
C LEU A 94 -37.85 7.23 -1.72
N LEU A 95 -36.63 7.59 -1.32
CA LEU A 95 -36.36 7.98 0.08
C LEU A 95 -37.12 9.23 0.49
N HIS A 96 -37.33 10.20 -0.41
CA HIS A 96 -38.11 11.40 -0.10
C HIS A 96 -39.61 11.08 0.06
N GLU A 97 -40.15 10.17 -0.75
CA GLU A 97 -41.55 9.70 -0.62
C GLU A 97 -41.78 8.99 0.72
N GLU A 98 -40.91 8.06 1.09
CA GLU A 98 -40.96 7.34 2.36
C GLU A 98 -40.77 8.27 3.57
N ALA A 99 -39.84 9.23 3.46
CA ALA A 99 -39.63 10.23 4.51
C ALA A 99 -40.87 11.10 4.74
N HIS A 100 -41.56 11.49 3.66
CA HIS A 100 -42.81 12.23 3.76
C HIS A 100 -43.90 11.40 4.46
N ALA A 101 -43.99 10.10 4.17
CA ALA A 101 -44.92 9.19 4.87
C ALA A 101 -44.61 9.07 6.38
N LEU A 102 -43.34 9.23 6.78
CA LEU A 102 -42.89 9.31 8.18
C LEU A 102 -43.07 10.70 8.81
N GLY A 103 -43.60 11.69 8.08
CA GLY A 103 -43.79 13.06 8.55
C GLY A 103 -42.54 13.94 8.53
N LEU A 104 -41.48 13.53 7.81
CA LEU A 104 -40.26 14.31 7.65
C LEU A 104 -40.36 15.24 6.43
N SER A 105 -39.95 16.50 6.62
CA SER A 105 -39.85 17.44 5.50
C SER A 105 -38.65 17.11 4.60
N GLY A 106 -38.75 17.42 3.31
CA GLY A 106 -37.61 17.25 2.38
C GLY A 106 -36.37 18.08 2.77
N HIS A 107 -36.57 19.21 3.48
CA HIS A 107 -35.45 19.98 4.03
C HIS A 107 -34.73 19.24 5.16
N HIS A 108 -35.47 18.60 6.06
CA HIS A 108 -34.91 17.78 7.13
C HIS A 108 -34.12 16.59 6.59
N VAL A 109 -34.67 15.89 5.59
CA VAL A 109 -34.00 14.75 4.93
C VAL A 109 -32.67 15.17 4.32
N ARG A 110 -32.66 16.27 3.55
CA ARG A 110 -31.42 16.77 2.95
C ARG A 110 -30.39 17.16 4.00
N LEU A 111 -30.77 17.93 5.01
CA LEU A 111 -29.85 18.29 6.12
C LEU A 111 -29.30 17.05 6.85
N LEU A 112 -30.12 16.02 7.04
CA LEU A 112 -29.68 14.78 7.66
C LEU A 112 -28.67 14.04 6.78
N LEU A 113 -28.95 13.89 5.49
CA LEU A 113 -28.03 13.23 4.55
C LEU A 113 -26.70 13.99 4.42
N ASP A 114 -26.75 15.32 4.40
CA ASP A 114 -25.55 16.17 4.39
C ASP A 114 -24.71 15.92 5.66
N ARG A 115 -25.34 16.00 6.84
CA ARG A 115 -24.66 15.74 8.12
C ARG A 115 -24.07 14.33 8.22
N LEU A 116 -24.80 13.31 7.75
CA LEU A 116 -24.32 11.94 7.74
C LEU A 116 -23.15 11.75 6.75
N THR A 117 -23.17 12.47 5.63
CA THR A 117 -22.08 12.47 4.64
C THR A 117 -20.83 13.15 5.21
N GLU A 118 -20.99 14.34 5.80
CA GLU A 118 -19.91 15.07 6.47
C GLU A 118 -19.29 14.27 7.63
N ALA A 119 -20.13 13.54 8.38
CA ALA A 119 -19.70 12.63 9.43
C ALA A 119 -19.08 11.32 8.91
N GLY A 120 -19.06 11.10 7.59
CA GLY A 120 -18.54 9.88 6.98
C GLY A 120 -19.32 8.62 7.33
N LEU A 121 -20.62 8.74 7.65
CA LEU A 121 -21.50 7.62 8.04
C LEU A 121 -22.25 7.00 6.86
N LEU A 122 -22.31 7.71 5.72
CA LEU A 122 -22.94 7.23 4.49
C LEU A 122 -21.93 6.64 3.52
N ASP A 123 -22.38 5.59 2.86
CA ASP A 123 -21.77 4.98 1.70
C ASP A 123 -22.78 5.03 0.53
N ASP A 124 -22.27 4.82 -0.68
CA ASP A 124 -23.09 4.61 -1.85
C ASP A 124 -22.46 3.46 -2.65
N PRO A 125 -23.12 2.30 -2.72
CA PRO A 125 -22.58 1.13 -3.40
C PRO A 125 -22.40 1.36 -4.91
N ARG A 126 -23.07 2.35 -5.52
CA ARG A 126 -23.04 2.68 -6.95
C ARG A 126 -22.11 3.83 -7.30
N ALA A 127 -21.75 4.70 -6.35
CA ALA A 127 -20.87 5.86 -6.59
C ALA A 127 -19.39 5.52 -6.83
N ALA A 128 -19.02 4.24 -6.96
CA ALA A 128 -17.63 3.81 -7.00
C ALA A 128 -16.97 3.85 -8.40
N GLY A 129 -17.72 4.20 -9.45
CA GLY A 129 -17.18 4.35 -10.81
C GLY A 129 -16.97 3.04 -11.59
N PRO A 130 -16.59 3.14 -12.88
CA PRO A 130 -16.63 2.01 -13.81
C PRO A 130 -15.74 0.82 -13.44
N GLU A 131 -14.54 1.06 -12.93
CA GLU A 131 -13.59 0.02 -12.52
C GLU A 131 -14.14 -0.77 -11.32
N ALA A 132 -14.77 -0.06 -10.37
CA ALA A 132 -15.44 -0.66 -9.24
C ALA A 132 -16.69 -1.45 -9.67
N ASP A 133 -17.41 -1.01 -10.70
CA ASP A 133 -18.56 -1.74 -11.24
C ASP A 133 -18.15 -3.08 -11.85
N VAL A 134 -17.02 -3.12 -12.54
CA VAL A 134 -16.43 -4.37 -13.05
C VAL A 134 -16.12 -5.32 -11.89
N LEU A 135 -15.54 -4.80 -10.81
CA LEU A 135 -15.24 -5.59 -9.62
C LEU A 135 -16.52 -6.10 -8.93
N ARG A 136 -17.53 -5.25 -8.79
CA ARG A 136 -18.83 -5.57 -8.15
C ARG A 136 -19.53 -6.73 -8.84
N ARG A 137 -19.41 -6.84 -10.17
CA ARG A 137 -19.98 -7.95 -10.96
C ARG A 137 -19.29 -9.30 -10.73
N ARG A 138 -18.14 -9.35 -10.06
CA ARG A 138 -17.41 -10.59 -9.75
C ARG A 138 -17.81 -11.12 -8.37
N ALA A 139 -18.95 -11.80 -8.30
CA ALA A 139 -19.55 -12.25 -7.04
C ALA A 139 -18.58 -13.01 -6.11
N GLU A 140 -17.83 -14.00 -6.63
CA GLU A 140 -16.90 -14.79 -5.79
C GLU A 140 -15.75 -13.93 -5.22
N VAL A 141 -15.18 -13.05 -6.04
CA VAL A 141 -14.11 -12.13 -5.62
C VAL A 141 -14.64 -11.20 -4.54
N MET A 142 -15.83 -10.64 -4.75
CA MET A 142 -16.48 -9.75 -3.79
C MET A 142 -16.82 -10.45 -2.48
N SER A 143 -17.24 -11.72 -2.50
CA SER A 143 -17.48 -12.48 -1.28
C SER A 143 -16.22 -12.60 -0.42
N ARG A 144 -15.05 -12.77 -1.04
CA ARG A 144 -13.76 -12.81 -0.32
C ARG A 144 -13.30 -11.43 0.16
N GLN A 145 -13.54 -10.38 -0.62
CA GLN A 145 -13.07 -9.01 -0.33
C GLN A 145 -14.05 -8.15 0.45
N ARG A 146 -15.27 -8.63 0.71
CA ARG A 146 -16.31 -7.87 1.43
C ARG A 146 -15.84 -7.35 2.79
N PRO A 147 -15.12 -8.11 3.63
CA PRO A 147 -14.58 -7.58 4.88
C PRO A 147 -13.60 -6.42 4.67
N ASP A 148 -12.70 -6.53 3.69
CA ASP A 148 -11.73 -5.49 3.36
C ASP A 148 -12.41 -4.21 2.84
N VAL A 149 -13.40 -4.35 1.95
CA VAL A 149 -14.18 -3.21 1.44
C VAL A 149 -14.97 -2.53 2.56
N ALA A 150 -15.53 -3.32 3.50
CA ALA A 150 -16.23 -2.79 4.66
C ALA A 150 -15.28 -2.04 5.61
N SER A 151 -14.07 -2.55 5.84
CA SER A 151 -13.03 -1.83 6.59
C SER A 151 -12.61 -0.55 5.89
N LEU A 152 -12.39 -0.61 4.57
CA LEU A 152 -12.03 0.54 3.76
C LEU A 152 -13.11 1.63 3.76
N SER A 153 -14.40 1.29 3.78
CA SER A 153 -15.46 2.30 3.84
C SER A 153 -15.47 3.06 5.17
N VAL A 154 -14.96 2.48 6.27
CA VAL A 154 -14.81 3.20 7.55
C VAL A 154 -13.70 4.24 7.46
N VAL A 155 -12.56 3.89 6.88
CA VAL A 155 -11.39 4.79 6.78
C VAL A 155 -11.44 5.74 5.58
N ARG A 156 -12.34 5.49 4.62
CA ARG A 156 -12.64 6.38 3.48
C ARG A 156 -14.03 6.99 3.68
N PRO A 157 -14.13 8.24 4.17
CA PRO A 157 -15.41 8.82 4.53
C PRO A 157 -16.33 8.98 3.32
N GLU A 158 -15.78 9.16 2.11
CA GLU A 158 -16.55 9.46 0.90
C GLU A 158 -17.39 8.25 0.42
N PRO A 159 -18.65 8.47 -0.04
CA PRO A 159 -19.47 7.43 -0.63
C PRO A 159 -18.77 6.71 -1.78
N GLY A 160 -18.78 5.37 -1.78
CA GLY A 160 -18.10 4.51 -2.74
C GLY A 160 -16.58 4.45 -2.58
N GLY A 161 -16.00 5.16 -1.60
CA GLY A 161 -14.55 5.31 -1.42
C GLY A 161 -13.85 3.99 -1.20
N GLY A 162 -14.42 3.09 -0.39
CA GLY A 162 -13.80 1.80 -0.11
C GLY A 162 -13.67 0.91 -1.35
N LEU A 163 -14.75 0.81 -2.14
CA LEU A 163 -14.74 0.01 -3.36
C LEU A 163 -13.86 0.64 -4.46
N ARG A 164 -13.80 1.98 -4.55
CA ARG A 164 -12.85 2.69 -5.43
C ARG A 164 -11.40 2.33 -5.13
N ARG A 165 -11.00 2.34 -3.85
CA ARG A 165 -9.64 1.95 -3.45
C ARG A 165 -9.35 0.50 -3.78
N MET A 166 -10.28 -0.40 -3.50
CA MET A 166 -10.13 -1.82 -3.85
C MET A 166 -9.96 -2.03 -5.37
N ALA A 167 -10.73 -1.30 -6.19
CA ALA A 167 -10.57 -1.32 -7.65
C ALA A 167 -9.20 -0.77 -8.07
N ALA A 168 -8.77 0.37 -7.51
CA ALA A 168 -7.47 0.97 -7.80
C ALA A 168 -6.29 0.05 -7.45
N ARG A 169 -6.33 -0.65 -6.30
CA ARG A 169 -5.30 -1.64 -5.92
C ARG A 169 -5.08 -2.71 -6.99
N ARG A 170 -6.14 -3.11 -7.71
CA ARG A 170 -6.06 -4.14 -8.75
C ARG A 170 -5.26 -3.70 -9.98
N GLU A 171 -5.02 -2.41 -10.17
CA GLU A 171 -4.18 -1.90 -11.25
C GLU A 171 -2.72 -1.71 -10.81
N MET A 172 -2.43 -1.90 -9.52
CA MET A 172 -1.09 -1.66 -8.97
C MET A 172 -0.15 -2.85 -9.11
N ARG A 173 1.13 -2.52 -9.26
CA ARG A 173 2.23 -3.49 -9.32
C ARG A 173 3.17 -3.31 -8.15
N VAL A 174 3.41 -4.37 -7.39
CA VAL A 174 4.33 -4.39 -6.26
C VAL A 174 5.37 -5.47 -6.47
N GLN A 175 6.62 -5.15 -6.17
CA GLN A 175 7.72 -6.11 -6.16
C GLN A 175 8.18 -6.35 -4.72
N VAL A 176 8.21 -7.61 -4.28
CA VAL A 176 8.77 -8.03 -3.00
C VAL A 176 10.14 -8.65 -3.25
N ARG A 177 11.19 -8.07 -2.67
CA ARG A 177 12.56 -8.55 -2.76
C ARG A 177 12.91 -9.33 -1.50
N GLY A 178 12.95 -10.64 -1.63
CA GLY A 178 13.14 -11.58 -0.54
C GLY A 178 11.90 -12.47 -0.31
N ALA A 179 12.12 -13.77 -0.22
CA ALA A 179 11.10 -14.80 -0.05
C ALA A 179 11.39 -15.70 1.16
N GLY A 180 11.99 -15.14 2.21
CA GLY A 180 12.01 -15.75 3.55
C GLY A 180 10.66 -15.61 4.26
N ARG A 181 10.62 -15.91 5.56
CA ARG A 181 9.39 -15.90 6.36
C ARG A 181 8.64 -14.56 6.34
N VAL A 182 9.34 -13.43 6.34
CA VAL A 182 8.71 -12.10 6.27
C VAL A 182 8.22 -11.80 4.86
N GLY A 183 9.10 -11.87 3.86
CA GLY A 183 8.79 -11.46 2.49
C GLY A 183 7.70 -12.30 1.81
N ALA A 184 7.72 -13.63 1.99
CA ALA A 184 6.68 -14.50 1.44
C ALA A 184 5.30 -14.20 2.04
N SER A 185 5.24 -13.91 3.34
CA SER A 185 4.01 -13.52 4.03
C SER A 185 3.51 -12.13 3.63
N ILE A 186 4.41 -11.17 3.41
CA ILE A 186 4.00 -9.86 2.86
C ILE A 186 3.41 -10.05 1.46
N ALA A 187 4.07 -10.82 0.59
CA ALA A 187 3.62 -11.05 -0.78
C ALA A 187 2.23 -11.71 -0.82
N SER A 188 1.97 -12.68 0.05
CA SER A 188 0.67 -13.35 0.14
C SER A 188 -0.43 -12.42 0.64
N VAL A 189 -0.17 -11.59 1.66
CA VAL A 189 -1.13 -10.63 2.20
C VAL A 189 -1.46 -9.55 1.17
N LEU A 190 -0.46 -8.99 0.49
CA LEU A 190 -0.69 -7.99 -0.56
C LEU A 190 -1.55 -8.54 -1.70
N SER A 191 -1.29 -9.78 -2.10
CA SER A 191 -2.08 -10.45 -3.14
C SER A 191 -3.52 -10.72 -2.68
N GLY A 192 -3.70 -11.21 -1.45
CA GLY A 192 -5.03 -11.43 -0.85
C GLY A 192 -5.84 -10.14 -0.69
N ALA A 193 -5.17 -9.05 -0.33
CA ALA A 193 -5.75 -7.71 -0.16
C ALA A 193 -6.11 -7.01 -1.49
N GLY A 194 -5.95 -7.69 -2.62
CA GLY A 194 -6.42 -7.23 -3.94
C GLY A 194 -5.40 -6.46 -4.77
N VAL A 195 -4.11 -6.45 -4.40
CA VAL A 195 -3.07 -5.86 -5.26
C VAL A 195 -2.98 -6.65 -6.57
N GLY A 196 -3.06 -5.92 -7.69
CA GLY A 196 -3.21 -6.48 -9.03
C GLY A 196 -2.11 -7.45 -9.44
N ARG A 197 -0.86 -7.02 -9.24
CA ARG A 197 0.32 -7.82 -9.54
C ARG A 197 1.34 -7.72 -8.40
N VAL A 198 1.63 -8.87 -7.81
CA VAL A 198 2.70 -9.02 -6.82
C VAL A 198 3.78 -9.92 -7.41
N GLU A 199 4.97 -9.36 -7.60
CA GLU A 199 6.14 -10.07 -8.10
C GLU A 199 7.09 -10.34 -6.94
N VAL A 200 7.63 -11.55 -6.85
CA VAL A 200 8.60 -11.90 -5.82
C VAL A 200 9.94 -12.19 -6.47
N LEU A 201 10.97 -11.45 -6.06
CA LEU A 201 12.34 -11.65 -6.47
C LEU A 201 13.15 -12.20 -5.31
N ASP A 202 13.65 -13.43 -5.45
CA ASP A 202 14.55 -14.07 -4.48
C ASP A 202 15.47 -15.06 -5.21
N GLY A 203 16.65 -15.30 -4.65
CA GLY A 203 17.63 -16.25 -5.14
C GLY A 203 17.79 -17.46 -4.22
N GLY A 204 18.05 -18.62 -4.80
CA GLY A 204 18.27 -19.86 -4.06
C GLY A 204 17.01 -20.69 -3.85
N ARG A 205 17.12 -21.69 -2.94
CA ARG A 205 16.08 -22.69 -2.70
C ARG A 205 15.48 -22.56 -1.31
N ALA A 206 14.20 -22.88 -1.17
CA ALA A 206 13.52 -22.81 0.12
C ALA A 206 14.11 -23.84 1.09
N GLU A 207 14.44 -23.38 2.29
CA GLU A 207 14.96 -24.22 3.38
C GLU A 207 13.84 -24.58 4.36
N LEU A 208 14.09 -25.58 5.22
CA LEU A 208 13.12 -25.97 6.26
C LEU A 208 12.68 -24.80 7.16
N TRP A 209 13.60 -23.88 7.47
CA TRP A 209 13.33 -22.70 8.29
C TRP A 209 12.71 -21.52 7.53
N ASP A 210 12.49 -21.63 6.21
CA ASP A 210 11.74 -20.61 5.45
C ASP A 210 10.22 -20.83 5.54
N VAL A 211 9.78 -21.98 6.07
CA VAL A 211 8.36 -22.32 6.22
C VAL A 211 7.70 -21.40 7.26
N ALA A 212 6.55 -20.82 6.91
CA ALA A 212 5.78 -19.98 7.81
C ALA A 212 4.28 -19.99 7.47
N PRO A 213 3.39 -19.78 8.47
CA PRO A 213 1.99 -19.44 8.23
C PRO A 213 1.89 -18.19 7.35
N GLY A 214 1.03 -18.24 6.34
CA GLY A 214 0.93 -17.17 5.34
C GLY A 214 2.16 -17.05 4.42
N GLY A 215 3.23 -17.80 4.65
CA GLY A 215 4.46 -17.82 3.86
C GLY A 215 4.61 -19.08 3.02
N LEU A 216 5.85 -19.52 2.81
CA LEU A 216 6.13 -20.74 2.05
C LEU A 216 5.63 -21.98 2.80
N PRO A 217 4.93 -22.92 2.13
CA PRO A 217 4.48 -24.15 2.76
C PRO A 217 5.62 -25.19 2.88
N PRO A 218 5.50 -26.21 3.74
CA PRO A 218 6.49 -27.30 3.84
C PRO A 218 6.80 -27.98 2.50
N ALA A 219 5.79 -28.12 1.63
CA ALA A 219 5.95 -28.72 0.30
C ALA A 219 6.84 -27.91 -0.66
N ALA A 220 7.18 -26.66 -0.32
CA ALA A 220 8.06 -25.82 -1.13
C ALA A 220 9.56 -26.04 -0.84
N VAL A 221 9.90 -26.78 0.23
CA VAL A 221 11.29 -27.00 0.62
C VAL A 221 12.07 -27.66 -0.52
N GLY A 222 13.26 -27.14 -0.81
CA GLY A 222 14.10 -27.54 -1.93
C GLY A 222 13.73 -26.89 -3.26
N GLU A 223 12.57 -26.24 -3.42
CA GLU A 223 12.20 -25.54 -4.65
C GLU A 223 12.86 -24.16 -4.76
N ARG A 224 12.93 -23.58 -5.96
CA ARG A 224 13.34 -22.17 -6.11
C ARG A 224 12.34 -21.26 -5.38
N ARG A 225 12.84 -20.38 -4.50
CA ARG A 225 11.96 -19.58 -3.61
C ARG A 225 11.04 -18.64 -4.37
N ASP A 226 11.54 -17.99 -5.43
CA ASP A 226 10.73 -17.12 -6.29
C ASP A 226 9.57 -17.87 -6.96
N VAL A 227 9.78 -19.11 -7.41
CA VAL A 227 8.73 -19.97 -7.99
C VAL A 227 7.71 -20.37 -6.94
N ALA A 228 8.17 -20.80 -5.76
CA ALA A 228 7.29 -21.18 -4.65
C ALA A 228 6.47 -19.98 -4.15
N ALA A 229 7.09 -18.81 -4.01
CA ALA A 229 6.43 -17.56 -3.63
C ALA A 229 5.45 -17.08 -4.72
N GLY A 230 5.80 -17.21 -6.00
CA GLY A 230 4.89 -16.91 -7.11
C GLY A 230 3.64 -17.81 -7.10
N ARG A 231 3.79 -19.09 -6.74
CA ARG A 231 2.63 -19.99 -6.51
C ARG A 231 1.81 -19.57 -5.30
N LEU A 232 2.47 -19.17 -4.21
CA LEU A 232 1.80 -18.64 -3.02
C LEU A 232 0.96 -17.41 -3.36
N VAL A 233 1.54 -16.41 -4.01
CA VAL A 233 0.84 -15.20 -4.50
C VAL A 233 -0.41 -15.58 -5.30
N ARG A 234 -0.28 -16.47 -6.30
CA ARG A 234 -1.43 -16.89 -7.12
C ARG A 234 -2.53 -17.58 -6.33
N ARG A 235 -2.19 -18.35 -5.30
CA ARG A 235 -3.17 -19.01 -4.42
C ARG A 235 -3.84 -18.04 -3.46
N SER A 236 -3.13 -17.00 -3.03
CA SER A 236 -3.64 -15.97 -2.12
C SER A 236 -4.57 -14.99 -2.82
N ALA A 237 -4.42 -14.77 -4.13
CA ALA A 237 -5.26 -13.86 -4.88
C ALA A 237 -6.76 -14.20 -4.77
N PRO A 238 -7.65 -13.23 -4.52
CA PRO A 238 -9.10 -13.46 -4.40
C PRO A 238 -9.76 -13.80 -5.74
N GLY A 239 -9.06 -13.58 -6.85
CA GLY A 239 -9.47 -14.01 -8.19
C GLY A 239 -8.41 -13.65 -9.23
N PRO A 240 -8.69 -13.90 -10.53
CA PRO A 240 -7.76 -13.58 -11.60
C PRO A 240 -7.42 -12.09 -11.61
N GLY A 241 -6.12 -11.78 -11.72
CA GLY A 241 -5.60 -10.43 -11.92
C GLY A 241 -6.09 -9.82 -13.25
N PRO A 242 -5.87 -8.52 -13.46
CA PRO A 242 -6.13 -7.90 -14.76
C PRO A 242 -5.33 -8.63 -15.85
N ARG A 243 -5.99 -8.98 -16.96
CA ARG A 243 -5.28 -9.51 -18.12
C ARG A 243 -4.42 -8.38 -18.66
N SER A 244 -3.10 -8.59 -18.73
CA SER A 244 -2.24 -7.71 -19.52
C SER A 244 -2.81 -7.69 -20.93
N ARG A 245 -3.12 -6.51 -21.48
CA ARG A 245 -3.37 -6.36 -22.92
C ARG A 245 -2.03 -6.54 -23.65
N ALA A 246 -1.48 -7.76 -23.61
CA ALA A 246 -0.48 -8.17 -24.58
C ALA A 246 -1.18 -8.16 -25.95
N GLY A 247 -0.54 -7.51 -26.92
CA GLY A 247 -1.11 -7.18 -28.23
C GLY A 247 -1.82 -8.33 -28.92
N GLY A 248 -2.91 -7.99 -29.60
CA GLY A 248 -3.65 -8.93 -30.41
C GLY A 248 -2.86 -9.43 -31.62
N THR A 249 -3.32 -10.58 -32.10
CA THR A 249 -3.21 -11.17 -33.45
C THR A 249 -2.00 -12.06 -33.77
N GLY A 250 -2.28 -13.37 -33.77
CA GLY A 250 -1.78 -14.36 -34.71
C GLY A 250 -2.66 -15.61 -34.62
N PRO A 251 -3.31 -16.09 -35.70
CA PRO A 251 -4.14 -17.30 -35.65
C PRO A 251 -3.27 -18.57 -35.49
N PRO A 252 -3.85 -19.72 -35.08
CA PRO A 252 -3.09 -20.95 -34.97
C PRO A 252 -2.76 -21.48 -36.36
N GLY A 253 -1.49 -21.32 -36.76
CA GLY A 253 -0.93 -21.95 -37.95
C GLY A 253 -0.67 -23.42 -37.67
N ASP A 254 -1.50 -24.26 -38.26
CA ASP A 254 -1.33 -25.69 -38.46
C ASP A 254 -0.07 -25.95 -39.30
N LEU A 255 0.88 -26.76 -38.82
CA LEU A 255 1.83 -27.49 -39.67
C LEU A 255 2.31 -28.77 -38.98
N SER A 256 1.79 -29.87 -39.50
CA SER A 256 2.24 -31.24 -39.29
C SER A 256 3.50 -31.55 -40.12
N GLY A 257 4.57 -32.00 -39.45
CA GLY A 257 5.59 -32.99 -39.88
C GLY A 257 6.69 -32.59 -40.89
N PRO A 258 7.70 -33.46 -41.15
CA PRO A 258 8.28 -34.52 -40.32
C PRO A 258 9.81 -34.38 -40.11
N GLY A 259 10.36 -35.21 -39.23
CA GLY A 259 11.76 -35.13 -38.79
C GLY A 259 12.84 -35.56 -39.80
N ARG A 260 14.05 -35.08 -39.55
CA ARG A 260 15.30 -35.67 -40.03
C ARG A 260 16.32 -35.74 -38.89
N ARG A 261 16.95 -36.92 -38.79
CA ARG A 261 18.00 -37.32 -37.84
C ARG A 261 19.38 -37.03 -38.43
N GLY A 262 20.37 -36.94 -37.53
CA GLY A 262 21.81 -37.03 -37.78
C GLY A 262 22.49 -35.66 -37.73
N SER A 263 23.59 -35.42 -37.02
CA SER A 263 24.65 -36.34 -36.58
C SER A 263 25.65 -35.67 -35.62
N ARG A 264 26.11 -36.48 -34.65
CA ARG A 264 27.41 -36.60 -33.93
C ARG A 264 28.22 -35.40 -33.38
N ALA A 265 28.76 -35.68 -32.18
CA ALA A 265 29.63 -34.93 -31.26
C ALA A 265 31.08 -34.71 -31.77
N GLU A 266 31.88 -33.78 -31.22
CA GLU A 266 32.73 -33.94 -29.99
C GLU A 266 33.49 -32.61 -29.67
N PRO A 267 34.22 -32.48 -28.53
CA PRO A 267 34.24 -31.29 -27.67
C PRO A 267 35.60 -30.53 -27.63
N GLY A 268 35.58 -29.34 -26.99
CA GLY A 268 36.79 -28.77 -26.40
C GLY A 268 36.78 -27.26 -26.16
N THR A 269 37.07 -26.90 -24.91
CA THR A 269 37.80 -25.69 -24.43
C THR A 269 37.00 -24.77 -23.50
N VAL A 270 37.37 -24.84 -22.21
CA VAL A 270 36.91 -23.97 -21.14
C VAL A 270 37.86 -22.77 -21.02
N ALA A 271 37.33 -21.55 -21.09
CA ALA A 271 37.91 -20.34 -20.48
C ALA A 271 36.84 -19.23 -20.36
N PRO A 272 36.92 -18.35 -19.34
CA PRO A 272 35.77 -17.63 -18.79
C PRO A 272 35.49 -16.33 -19.55
N ARG A 273 34.21 -15.95 -19.67
CA ARG A 273 33.85 -14.62 -20.18
C ARG A 273 32.80 -13.95 -19.31
N ALA A 274 33.15 -12.72 -18.96
CA ALA A 274 32.45 -11.77 -18.13
C ALA A 274 31.03 -11.50 -18.63
N ASP A 275 30.10 -11.45 -17.69
CA ASP A 275 28.70 -11.11 -17.88
C ASP A 275 28.57 -9.60 -18.21
N ARG A 276 28.48 -9.28 -19.50
CA ARG A 276 28.02 -7.98 -20.00
C ARG A 276 26.61 -8.17 -20.55
N GLY A 277 25.62 -8.04 -19.67
CA GLY A 277 24.24 -7.84 -20.08
C GLY A 277 24.06 -6.44 -20.65
N VAL A 278 23.95 -6.33 -21.97
CA VAL A 278 23.49 -5.11 -22.65
C VAL A 278 22.05 -5.35 -23.11
N ASP A 279 21.17 -4.56 -22.49
CA ASP A 279 19.96 -3.94 -23.02
C ASP A 279 19.31 -4.56 -24.26
N ARG A 280 18.10 -5.09 -24.05
CA ARG A 280 17.02 -5.02 -25.05
C ARG A 280 15.88 -4.19 -24.49
N ALA A 281 15.96 -2.89 -24.76
CA ALA A 281 14.78 -2.03 -24.84
C ALA A 281 14.00 -2.40 -26.11
N GLY A 282 12.70 -2.69 -25.98
CA GLY A 282 11.83 -2.99 -27.12
C GLY A 282 10.41 -3.44 -26.76
N SER A 283 9.52 -2.45 -26.64
CA SER A 283 8.06 -2.47 -26.92
C SER A 283 7.14 -3.48 -26.20
N GLY A 284 6.45 -2.96 -25.19
CA GLY A 284 5.33 -3.57 -24.47
C GLY A 284 5.31 -3.05 -23.03
N GLY A 285 5.30 -1.73 -22.86
CA GLY A 285 5.64 -1.04 -21.61
C GLY A 285 4.85 -1.55 -20.42
N GLU A 286 5.49 -2.39 -19.64
CA GLU A 286 4.92 -2.94 -18.42
C GLU A 286 4.74 -1.79 -17.41
N PRO A 287 3.59 -1.66 -16.70
CA PRO A 287 3.32 -0.48 -15.87
C PRO A 287 4.43 -0.23 -14.84
N PRO A 288 4.80 1.00 -14.50
CA PRO A 288 5.84 1.22 -13.50
C PRO A 288 5.46 0.60 -12.13
N LEU A 289 6.47 0.16 -11.37
CA LEU A 289 6.25 -0.37 -10.02
C LEU A 289 5.67 0.71 -9.11
N SER A 290 4.57 0.38 -8.44
CA SER A 290 3.92 1.28 -7.47
C SER A 290 4.65 1.32 -6.14
N LEU A 291 5.30 0.20 -5.75
CA LEU A 291 6.06 0.05 -4.52
C LEU A 291 7.03 -1.14 -4.63
N ILE A 292 8.19 -1.05 -4.01
CA ILE A 292 9.09 -2.18 -3.74
C ILE A 292 9.08 -2.47 -2.24
N VAL A 293 8.87 -3.71 -1.83
CA VAL A 293 9.08 -4.15 -0.43
C VAL A 293 10.38 -4.92 -0.35
N VAL A 294 11.30 -4.48 0.50
CA VAL A 294 12.63 -5.05 0.68
C VAL A 294 12.63 -5.86 1.97
N ALA A 295 12.59 -7.18 1.83
CA ALA A 295 12.50 -8.15 2.92
C ALA A 295 13.67 -9.16 2.88
N PRO A 296 14.91 -8.70 3.09
CA PRO A 296 16.09 -9.53 2.90
C PRO A 296 16.10 -10.70 3.89
N ARG A 297 16.67 -11.83 3.48
CA ARG A 297 16.84 -13.00 4.36
C ARG A 297 17.93 -12.81 5.41
N ASP A 298 18.93 -12.01 5.07
CA ASP A 298 19.93 -11.58 6.03
C ASP A 298 19.34 -10.46 6.88
N GLY A 299 19.12 -10.74 8.17
CA GLY A 299 18.59 -9.76 9.12
C GLY A 299 19.45 -8.49 9.21
N LEU A 300 20.76 -8.62 9.00
CA LEU A 300 21.64 -7.44 8.95
C LEU A 300 21.31 -6.51 7.79
N ALA A 301 20.83 -7.05 6.66
CA ALA A 301 20.49 -6.24 5.49
C ALA A 301 19.15 -5.50 5.62
N VAL A 302 18.28 -5.84 6.57
CA VAL A 302 17.17 -4.96 6.95
C VAL A 302 17.63 -3.93 7.98
N TYR A 303 18.49 -4.33 8.92
CA TYR A 303 18.92 -3.46 10.00
C TYR A 303 19.89 -2.37 9.54
N ALA A 304 20.80 -2.69 8.63
CA ALA A 304 21.78 -1.79 8.02
C ALA A 304 21.88 -2.08 6.50
N PRO A 305 20.86 -1.64 5.71
CA PRO A 305 20.76 -1.99 4.30
C PRO A 305 21.95 -1.48 3.50
N PRO A 306 22.50 -2.26 2.55
CA PRO A 306 23.57 -1.78 1.69
C PRO A 306 23.08 -0.63 0.80
N VAL A 307 23.79 0.50 0.81
CA VAL A 307 23.39 1.73 0.13
C VAL A 307 23.15 1.55 -1.37
N ASP A 308 23.96 0.72 -2.02
CA ASP A 308 23.90 0.52 -3.48
C ASP A 308 22.66 -0.27 -3.93
N THR A 309 22.06 -1.06 -3.02
CA THR A 309 20.91 -1.91 -3.35
C THR A 309 19.72 -1.07 -3.83
N ALA A 310 19.55 0.11 -3.23
CA ALA A 310 18.43 1.01 -3.54
C ALA A 310 18.77 2.07 -4.60
N ALA A 311 20.03 2.19 -5.04
CA ALA A 311 20.44 3.23 -5.98
C ALA A 311 19.59 3.29 -7.27
N PRO A 312 19.22 2.16 -7.91
CA PRO A 312 18.35 2.19 -9.09
C PRO A 312 16.95 2.73 -8.78
N TRP A 313 16.40 2.43 -7.60
CA TRP A 313 15.05 2.85 -7.20
C TRP A 313 15.03 4.32 -6.80
N ILE A 314 16.11 4.79 -6.18
CA ILE A 314 16.31 6.22 -5.91
C ILE A 314 16.35 6.98 -7.23
N ALA A 315 17.14 6.51 -8.20
CA ALA A 315 17.26 7.12 -9.52
C ALA A 315 15.93 7.13 -10.29
N SER A 316 15.15 6.04 -10.23
CA SER A 316 13.86 5.94 -10.91
C SER A 316 12.68 6.58 -10.14
N GLY A 317 12.91 7.09 -8.93
CA GLY A 317 11.85 7.63 -8.08
C GLY A 317 10.89 6.57 -7.51
N THR A 318 11.27 5.30 -7.49
CA THR A 318 10.40 4.20 -7.04
C THR A 318 10.34 4.13 -5.50
N PRO A 319 9.14 4.29 -4.91
CA PRO A 319 8.96 4.13 -3.47
C PRO A 319 9.35 2.73 -2.99
N HIS A 320 9.99 2.64 -1.83
CA HIS A 320 10.38 1.34 -1.29
C HIS A 320 10.29 1.27 0.24
N LEU A 321 9.81 0.15 0.76
CA LEU A 321 9.59 -0.13 2.18
C LEU A 321 10.51 -1.26 2.63
N TYR A 322 11.29 -1.05 3.69
CA TYR A 322 12.08 -2.10 4.33
C TYR A 322 11.26 -2.86 5.37
N ALA A 323 11.43 -4.17 5.47
CA ALA A 323 10.82 -4.98 6.54
C ALA A 323 11.64 -6.24 6.80
N GLY A 324 11.74 -6.68 8.05
CA GLY A 324 12.50 -7.88 8.36
C GLY A 324 12.74 -8.07 9.84
N VAL A 325 13.50 -9.12 10.16
CA VAL A 325 13.88 -9.47 11.53
C VAL A 325 15.38 -9.65 11.57
N ILE A 326 16.01 -9.09 12.60
CA ILE A 326 17.40 -9.34 12.96
C ILE A 326 17.43 -9.82 14.40
N GLU A 327 18.10 -10.94 14.66
CA GLU A 327 18.15 -11.52 16.01
C GLU A 327 16.73 -11.73 16.57
N ALA A 328 16.37 -10.96 17.60
CA ALA A 328 15.05 -10.95 18.23
C ALA A 328 14.31 -9.61 18.05
N THR A 329 14.70 -8.82 17.05
CA THR A 329 14.21 -7.46 16.78
C THR A 329 13.55 -7.38 15.41
N GLY A 330 12.27 -7.02 15.40
CA GLY A 330 11.49 -6.75 14.19
C GLY A 330 11.69 -5.32 13.73
N VAL A 331 11.75 -5.12 12.41
CA VAL A 331 11.94 -3.82 11.77
C VAL A 331 10.90 -3.64 10.66
N VAL A 332 10.21 -2.51 10.66
CA VAL A 332 9.36 -2.06 9.55
C VAL A 332 9.70 -0.60 9.24
N GLY A 333 10.02 -0.32 7.99
CA GLY A 333 10.45 0.99 7.55
C GLY A 333 11.97 1.20 7.55
N PRO A 334 12.43 2.33 7.02
CA PRO A 334 11.60 3.41 6.49
C PRO A 334 10.86 3.02 5.20
N LEU A 335 9.65 3.56 5.02
CA LEU A 335 9.08 3.77 3.69
C LEU A 335 9.79 4.99 3.11
N VAL A 336 10.61 4.74 2.10
CA VAL A 336 11.40 5.74 1.41
C VAL A 336 10.64 6.24 0.19
N LEU A 337 10.39 7.55 0.18
CA LEU A 337 10.00 8.34 -0.98
C LEU A 337 11.27 9.03 -1.51
N PRO A 338 11.83 8.59 -2.65
CA PRO A 338 13.06 9.16 -3.20
C PRO A 338 12.97 10.69 -3.34
N GLY A 339 14.01 11.40 -2.89
CA GLY A 339 14.04 12.86 -2.86
C GLY A 339 13.16 13.54 -1.81
N GLY A 340 12.25 12.82 -1.13
CA GLY A 340 11.34 13.38 -0.13
C GLY A 340 11.60 12.96 1.32
N THR A 341 12.13 11.75 1.53
CA THR A 341 12.39 11.18 2.88
C THR A 341 13.83 10.65 2.97
N GLY A 342 14.35 10.46 4.19
CA GLY A 342 15.65 9.82 4.37
C GLY A 342 15.65 8.38 3.87
N CYS A 343 16.70 8.02 3.13
CA CYS A 343 16.89 6.67 2.59
C CYS A 343 17.84 5.83 3.47
N ALA A 344 18.14 4.60 3.06
CA ALA A 344 19.12 3.74 3.75
C ALA A 344 20.51 4.40 3.86
N GLY A 345 20.96 5.15 2.86
CA GLY A 345 22.21 5.91 2.92
C GLY A 345 22.17 7.04 3.96
N CYS A 346 21.05 7.73 4.11
CA CYS A 346 20.87 8.72 5.18
C CYS A 346 20.95 8.07 6.57
N LEU A 347 20.35 6.89 6.72
CA LEU A 347 20.40 6.11 7.96
C LEU A 347 21.84 5.70 8.30
N GLU A 348 22.60 5.20 7.32
CA GLU A 348 24.00 4.78 7.52
C GLU A 348 24.89 5.96 7.91
N LEU A 349 24.81 7.09 7.20
CA LEU A 349 25.59 8.29 7.50
C LEU A 349 25.29 8.83 8.90
N ARG A 350 24.01 8.94 9.28
CA ARG A 350 23.64 9.39 10.63
C ARG A 350 24.12 8.47 11.74
N ARG A 351 24.19 7.16 11.48
CA ARG A 351 24.76 6.22 12.46
C ARG A 351 26.27 6.40 12.58
N ALA A 352 26.97 6.64 11.47
CA ALA A 352 28.39 6.98 11.48
C ALA A 352 28.68 8.32 12.19
N ASP A 353 27.81 9.32 12.05
CA ASP A 353 27.94 10.59 12.80
C ASP A 353 27.80 10.37 14.31
N ARG A 354 26.82 9.55 14.72
CA ARG A 354 26.54 9.26 16.13
C ARG A 354 27.60 8.36 16.76
N ASP A 355 28.16 7.44 15.98
CA ASP A 355 29.17 6.49 16.41
C ASP A 355 30.26 6.33 15.32
N PRO A 356 31.44 6.96 15.49
CA PRO A 356 32.55 6.85 14.56
C PRO A 356 33.07 5.42 14.35
N GLN A 357 32.78 4.49 15.28
CA GLN A 357 33.18 3.08 15.16
C GLN A 357 32.18 2.26 14.31
N TRP A 358 31.00 2.80 14.05
CA TRP A 358 29.92 2.13 13.33
C TRP A 358 30.35 1.51 11.98
N PRO A 359 31.07 2.22 11.08
CA PRO A 359 31.48 1.65 9.81
C PRO A 359 32.37 0.41 9.96
N ARG A 360 33.26 0.42 10.97
CA ARG A 360 34.16 -0.71 11.28
C ARG A 360 33.35 -1.89 11.83
N MET A 361 32.41 -1.65 12.72
CA MET A 361 31.54 -2.70 13.27
C MET A 361 30.67 -3.33 12.17
N LEU A 362 30.07 -2.51 11.31
CA LEU A 362 29.25 -2.97 10.19
C LEU A 362 30.06 -3.82 9.21
N ALA A 363 31.30 -3.44 8.90
CA ALA A 363 32.20 -4.25 8.09
C ALA A 363 32.48 -5.61 8.74
N GLN A 364 32.76 -5.65 10.04
CA GLN A 364 32.98 -6.90 10.78
C GLN A 364 31.76 -7.82 10.76
N TRP A 365 30.56 -7.29 11.03
CA TRP A 365 29.32 -8.07 10.98
C TRP A 365 29.03 -8.63 9.58
N ARG A 366 29.31 -7.85 8.52
CA ARG A 366 29.14 -8.29 7.12
C ARG A 366 30.15 -9.38 6.71
N SER A 367 31.37 -9.32 7.23
CA SER A 367 32.46 -10.27 6.96
C SER A 367 32.46 -11.51 7.86
N GLY A 368 31.65 -11.54 8.92
CA GLY A 368 31.54 -12.68 9.83
C GLY A 368 31.09 -13.98 9.13
N ARG A 369 31.52 -15.13 9.65
CA ARG A 369 31.13 -16.45 9.12
C ARG A 369 29.61 -16.63 9.18
N ARG A 370 28.96 -16.74 8.02
CA ARG A 370 27.51 -16.95 7.84
C ARG A 370 27.07 -18.40 8.08
N GLY A 371 27.52 -19.01 9.17
CA GLY A 371 27.36 -20.45 9.44
C GLY A 371 26.22 -20.82 10.39
N ALA A 372 25.52 -19.86 10.99
CA ALA A 372 24.45 -20.12 11.95
C ALA A 372 23.06 -20.00 11.30
N VAL A 373 22.11 -20.79 11.80
CA VAL A 373 20.68 -20.67 11.48
C VAL A 373 20.26 -19.21 11.75
N PRO A 374 19.67 -18.49 10.77
CA PRO A 374 19.27 -17.11 10.97
C PRO A 374 18.24 -17.00 12.10
N ALA A 375 18.55 -16.18 13.10
CA ALA A 375 17.61 -15.82 14.15
C ALA A 375 16.49 -14.96 13.55
N CYS A 376 15.30 -15.52 13.55
CA CYS A 376 14.08 -14.91 13.05
C CYS A 376 12.97 -15.67 13.78
N ASP A 377 12.33 -15.08 14.77
CA ASP A 377 11.22 -15.74 15.46
C ASP A 377 9.98 -15.77 14.55
N LEU A 378 9.17 -16.83 14.61
CA LEU A 378 8.03 -17.00 13.72
C LEU A 378 6.89 -16.02 14.04
N ALA A 379 6.61 -15.78 15.32
CA ALA A 379 5.57 -14.84 15.73
C ALA A 379 5.99 -13.40 15.42
N LEU A 380 7.24 -13.04 15.71
CA LEU A 380 7.81 -11.75 15.36
C LEU A 380 7.82 -11.52 13.84
N ALA A 381 8.24 -12.50 13.05
CA ALA A 381 8.22 -12.40 11.58
C ALA A 381 6.79 -12.19 11.03
N THR A 382 5.79 -12.85 11.63
CA THR A 382 4.39 -12.68 11.26
C THR A 382 3.88 -11.28 11.62
N ALA A 383 4.22 -10.77 12.80
CA ALA A 383 3.86 -9.41 13.22
C ALA A 383 4.49 -8.34 12.30
N VAL A 384 5.78 -8.48 12.00
CA VAL A 384 6.50 -7.61 11.05
C VAL A 384 5.85 -7.66 9.66
N ALA A 385 5.53 -8.86 9.15
CA ALA A 385 4.90 -9.02 7.84
C ALA A 385 3.51 -8.37 7.79
N GLY A 386 2.69 -8.56 8.83
CA GLY A 386 1.38 -7.93 8.94
C GLY A 386 1.46 -6.40 8.97
N LEU A 387 2.34 -5.83 9.81
CA LEU A 387 2.54 -4.39 9.91
C LEU A 387 3.09 -3.78 8.61
N ALA A 388 4.08 -4.43 8.00
CA ALA A 388 4.64 -4.00 6.72
C ALA A 388 3.61 -4.05 5.59
N ALA A 389 2.78 -5.11 5.53
CA ALA A 389 1.71 -5.20 4.55
C ALA A 389 0.63 -4.12 4.78
N ALA A 390 0.25 -3.84 6.03
CA ALA A 390 -0.68 -2.76 6.35
C ALA A 390 -0.15 -1.39 5.91
N HIS A 391 1.14 -1.10 6.17
CA HIS A 391 1.77 0.15 5.74
C HIS A 391 1.90 0.24 4.22
N ALA A 392 2.24 -0.86 3.55
CA ALA A 392 2.26 -0.93 2.09
C ALA A 392 0.87 -0.67 1.50
N LEU A 393 -0.19 -1.28 2.04
CA LEU A 393 -1.56 -1.07 1.57
C LEU A 393 -2.04 0.37 1.80
N ALA A 394 -1.75 0.96 2.97
CA ALA A 394 -2.04 2.37 3.23
C ALA A 394 -1.37 3.29 2.18
N PHE A 395 -0.10 3.02 1.87
CA PHE A 395 0.62 3.76 0.82
C PHE A 395 0.01 3.57 -0.57
N LEU A 396 -0.33 2.33 -0.93
CA LEU A 396 -0.98 2.02 -2.21
C LEU A 396 -2.35 2.68 -2.33
N ASP A 397 -3.08 2.82 -1.22
CA ASP A 397 -4.36 3.53 -1.21
C ASP A 397 -4.23 5.06 -1.29
N GLY A 398 -3.00 5.60 -1.21
CA GLY A 398 -2.72 7.02 -1.33
C GLY A 398 -2.46 7.75 0.00
N ASP A 399 -2.38 7.03 1.11
CA ASP A 399 -1.99 7.59 2.40
C ASP A 399 -0.49 7.52 2.63
N LEU A 400 -0.06 8.09 3.76
CA LEU A 400 1.27 7.92 4.29
C LEU A 400 1.21 7.09 5.55
N PRO A 401 1.77 5.88 5.55
CA PRO A 401 1.92 5.15 6.79
C PRO A 401 2.92 5.87 7.71
N ALA A 402 2.84 5.58 9.00
CA ALA A 402 3.73 6.15 10.01
C ALA A 402 5.22 5.82 9.78
N THR A 403 5.53 4.81 8.97
CA THR A 403 6.90 4.50 8.55
C THR A 403 7.41 5.39 7.42
N THR A 404 6.65 6.37 6.94
CA THR A 404 7.13 7.31 5.92
C THR A 404 8.26 8.16 6.48
N GLY A 405 9.49 7.94 5.99
CA GLY A 405 10.68 8.57 6.55
C GLY A 405 10.97 8.21 8.02
N SER A 406 10.37 7.13 8.54
CA SER A 406 10.58 6.67 9.92
C SER A 406 10.67 5.15 9.98
N ARG A 407 11.46 4.64 10.89
CA ARG A 407 11.68 3.22 11.10
C ARG A 407 11.04 2.78 12.40
N TRP A 408 10.24 1.72 12.34
CA TRP A 408 9.59 1.11 13.48
C TRP A 408 10.37 -0.13 13.90
N GLU A 409 10.67 -0.24 15.19
CA GLU A 409 11.38 -1.37 15.77
C GLU A 409 10.67 -1.90 17.01
N ALA A 410 10.72 -3.22 17.20
CA ALA A 410 10.24 -3.88 18.41
C ALA A 410 11.09 -5.11 18.71
N ALA A 411 11.59 -5.23 19.94
CA ALA A 411 12.39 -6.37 20.38
C ALA A 411 11.57 -7.32 21.26
N LEU A 412 11.80 -8.63 21.11
CA LEU A 412 11.28 -9.63 22.04
C LEU A 412 11.95 -9.50 23.42
N PRO A 413 11.25 -9.87 24.50
CA PRO A 413 9.87 -10.37 24.53
C PRO A 413 8.80 -9.27 24.61
N LEU A 414 9.19 -8.00 24.79
CA LEU A 414 8.27 -6.92 25.13
C LEU A 414 7.39 -6.48 23.96
N LEU A 415 7.93 -6.51 22.73
CA LEU A 415 7.24 -6.06 21.51
C LEU A 415 6.70 -4.63 21.59
N ASP A 416 7.39 -3.75 22.32
CA ASP A 416 7.13 -2.31 22.37
C ASP A 416 7.60 -1.65 21.05
N TRP A 417 6.64 -1.33 20.17
CA TRP A 417 6.93 -0.72 18.86
C TRP A 417 7.30 0.75 18.99
N ARG A 418 8.55 1.06 18.67
CA ARG A 418 9.10 2.41 18.72
C ARG A 418 9.36 2.93 17.31
N SER A 419 9.04 4.20 17.09
CA SER A 419 9.31 4.89 15.82
C SER A 419 10.53 5.78 15.95
N GLU A 420 11.57 5.53 15.15
CA GLU A 420 12.74 6.38 14.99
C GLU A 420 12.70 7.12 13.64
N PRO A 421 12.68 8.46 13.60
CA PRO A 421 12.76 9.21 12.36
C PRO A 421 14.09 8.99 11.61
N VAL A 422 14.01 8.78 10.30
CA VAL A 422 15.18 8.71 9.40
C VAL A 422 15.26 10.02 8.62
N GLY A 423 15.94 11.01 9.22
CA GLY A 423 16.10 12.33 8.62
C GLY A 423 17.04 12.33 7.40
N PRO A 424 16.82 13.20 6.39
CA PRO A 424 17.78 13.38 5.28
C PRO A 424 19.17 13.77 5.78
N HIS A 425 20.23 13.18 5.23
CA HIS A 425 21.61 13.53 5.56
C HIS A 425 22.22 14.40 4.46
N VAL A 426 22.99 15.44 4.82
CA VAL A 426 23.54 16.42 3.86
C VAL A 426 24.51 15.81 2.86
N ASP A 427 25.32 14.85 3.30
CA ASP A 427 26.27 14.14 2.43
C ASP A 427 25.63 12.98 1.65
N CYS A 428 24.33 12.75 1.80
CA CYS A 428 23.65 11.70 1.06
C CYS A 428 23.20 12.20 -0.32
N SER A 429 23.62 11.47 -1.36
CA SER A 429 23.28 11.78 -2.76
C SER A 429 21.81 11.48 -3.15
N CYS A 430 20.96 11.07 -2.20
CA CYS A 430 19.56 10.71 -2.49
C CYS A 430 18.63 11.89 -2.79
N GLY A 431 19.15 13.12 -2.68
CA GLY A 431 18.42 14.37 -2.99
C GLY A 431 17.47 14.85 -1.89
N ALA A 432 17.26 14.09 -0.82
CA ALA A 432 16.31 14.44 0.23
C ALA A 432 16.74 15.67 1.06
N ALA A 433 18.05 15.90 1.23
CA ALA A 433 18.56 17.08 1.94
C ALA A 433 18.27 18.38 1.17
N GLY A 434 18.50 18.39 -0.14
CA GLY A 434 18.20 19.55 -1.00
C GLY A 434 16.70 19.84 -1.14
N ALA A 435 15.81 18.87 -0.91
CA ALA A 435 14.38 19.14 -0.75
C ALA A 435 14.09 19.82 0.58
N ALA A 436 14.66 19.32 1.69
CA ALA A 436 14.49 19.91 3.02
C ALA A 436 14.91 21.40 3.09
N ASP A 437 16.01 21.77 2.42
CA ASP A 437 16.50 23.16 2.42
C ASP A 437 15.68 24.09 1.55
N ARG A 438 15.19 23.63 0.39
CA ARG A 438 14.25 24.42 -0.45
C ARG A 438 12.96 24.74 0.28
N ASP A 439 12.48 23.80 1.09
CA ASP A 439 11.25 23.99 1.85
C ASP A 439 11.41 24.90 3.08
N ARG A 440 12.60 24.92 3.69
CA ARG A 440 12.95 25.94 4.70
C ARG A 440 13.05 27.32 4.07
N ALA A 441 13.57 27.43 2.85
CA ALA A 441 13.66 28.70 2.13
C ALA A 441 12.26 29.24 1.72
N SER A 442 11.34 28.39 1.27
CA SER A 442 9.97 28.80 0.93
C SER A 442 9.10 29.12 2.15
N THR A 443 9.31 28.47 3.30
CA THR A 443 8.66 28.90 4.57
C THR A 443 9.22 30.20 5.13
N ARG A 444 10.50 30.53 4.86
CA ARG A 444 11.10 31.82 5.26
C ARG A 444 10.71 32.99 4.35
N ALA A 445 10.27 32.71 3.12
CA ALA A 445 9.91 33.73 2.13
C ALA A 445 8.46 34.28 2.27
N GLN A 446 7.67 33.82 3.24
CA GLN A 446 6.46 34.51 3.70
C GLN A 446 6.73 35.06 5.10
N PRO A 447 7.33 36.26 5.16
CA PRO A 447 6.53 37.45 5.42
C PRO A 447 7.02 38.66 4.61
N GLN A 448 6.12 39.31 3.86
CA GLN A 448 6.28 40.73 3.55
C GLN A 448 5.00 41.46 3.93
N ASP A 449 5.19 42.36 4.87
CA ASP A 449 4.23 43.28 5.46
C ASP A 449 3.57 44.14 4.38
N THR A 450 2.25 44.08 4.30
CA THR A 450 1.46 45.17 3.72
C THR A 450 1.46 46.32 4.72
N MET A 451 2.48 47.19 4.66
CA MET A 451 2.40 48.52 5.24
C MET A 451 1.52 49.37 4.32
N ALA A 452 0.26 49.56 4.72
CA ALA A 452 -0.57 50.63 4.20
C ALA A 452 -0.07 51.97 4.79
N GLY A 453 0.36 52.87 3.90
CA GLY A 453 0.46 54.30 4.14
C GLY A 453 -0.50 55.02 3.20
#